data_AF-A0A969AWI9-F1
#
_entry.id   AF-A0A969AWI9-F1
#
_cell.length_a   1.000
_cell.length_b   1.000
_cell.length_c   1.000
_cell.angle_alpha   90.00
_cell.angle_beta   90.00
_cell.angle_gamma   90.00
#
_symmetry.space_group_name_H-M   'P 1'
#
loop_
_entity.id
_entity.type
_entity.pdbx_description
1 polymer ?
#
loop_
_entity_poly.entity_id
_entity_poly.type
_entity_poly.pdbx_seq_one_letter_code
_entity_poly.pdbx_strand_id
1 'polypeptide(L)'
;MSPQSWNGWWDADVLVYFLDHLEKNYRVDKDRVYFTGLSAGGIGTWGFCTKYPERVAAMVAIAGSGEGLKNPCNLSDVPVWAFHGDADGTVSPYGSINAVNNLNKCTPKPDPKAKLTIYPGVGHNSWDRTYDGSGMGKESKSYDPFDISIYDWFLQYSKKKYR
;
A
#
# COMPACT_ATOMS: atom_id res chain seq x y z
N MET A 1 9.91 -9.84 3.91
CA MET A 1 10.59 -10.61 2.86
C MET A 1 10.09 -10.14 1.50
N SER A 2 10.90 -10.21 0.44
CA SER A 2 10.56 -9.66 -0.89
C SER A 2 10.55 -10.78 -1.93
N PRO A 3 9.38 -11.22 -2.43
CA PRO A 3 9.33 -12.13 -3.57
C PRO A 3 9.91 -11.41 -4.82
N GLN A 4 10.31 -12.17 -5.84
CA GLN A 4 10.81 -11.64 -7.12
C GLN A 4 9.92 -12.13 -8.26
N SER A 5 9.53 -11.23 -9.17
CA SER A 5 8.75 -11.57 -10.36
C SER A 5 9.56 -11.32 -11.62
N TRP A 6 9.67 -12.34 -12.48
CA TRP A 6 10.51 -12.32 -13.67
C TRP A 6 9.82 -11.66 -14.88
N ASN A 7 8.49 -11.52 -14.84
CA ASN A 7 7.71 -10.84 -15.89
C ASN A 7 7.34 -9.39 -15.50
N GLY A 8 7.82 -8.91 -14.36
CA GLY A 8 7.57 -7.56 -13.85
C GLY A 8 6.20 -7.34 -13.22
N TRP A 9 5.26 -8.29 -13.32
CA TRP A 9 3.90 -8.18 -12.77
C TRP A 9 3.65 -9.16 -11.63
N TRP A 10 2.74 -8.80 -10.74
CA TRP A 10 2.44 -9.58 -9.55
C TRP A 10 1.05 -10.20 -9.64
N ASP A 11 1.02 -11.53 -9.61
CA ASP A 11 -0.22 -12.28 -9.46
C ASP A 11 -0.52 -12.43 -7.96
N ALA A 12 -1.71 -11.97 -7.56
CA ALA A 12 -2.16 -12.06 -6.18
C ALA A 12 -2.28 -13.53 -5.70
N ASP A 13 -2.65 -14.48 -6.56
CA ASP A 13 -2.69 -15.90 -6.21
C ASP A 13 -1.28 -16.44 -5.90
N VAL A 14 -0.28 -16.02 -6.67
CA VAL A 14 1.12 -16.42 -6.40
C VAL A 14 1.62 -15.82 -5.09
N LEU A 15 1.27 -14.57 -4.81
CA LEU A 15 1.64 -13.89 -3.57
C LEU A 15 1.00 -14.53 -2.34
N VAL A 16 -0.25 -15.02 -2.44
CA VAL A 16 -0.90 -15.68 -1.29
C VAL A 16 -0.23 -17.02 -0.97
N TYR A 17 0.18 -17.79 -1.98
CA TYR A 17 0.96 -19.01 -1.75
C TYR A 17 2.32 -18.74 -1.12
N PHE A 18 2.98 -17.64 -1.52
CA PHE A 18 4.22 -17.23 -0.87
C PHE A 18 3.98 -16.91 0.61
N LEU A 19 2.94 -16.15 0.93
CA LEU A 19 2.56 -15.85 2.32
C LEU A 19 2.24 -17.13 3.11
N ASP A 20 1.47 -18.06 2.54
CA ASP A 20 1.16 -19.35 3.16
C ASP A 20 2.43 -20.15 3.47
N HIS A 21 3.40 -20.15 2.55
CA HIS A 21 4.72 -20.75 2.79
C HIS A 21 5.43 -20.07 3.97
N LEU A 22 5.36 -18.74 4.10
CA LEU A 22 6.00 -18.04 5.21
C LEU A 22 5.34 -18.39 6.55
N GLU A 23 4.01 -18.35 6.60
CA GLU A 23 3.24 -18.68 7.79
C GLU A 23 3.41 -20.14 8.23
N LYS A 24 3.69 -21.05 7.29
CA LYS A 24 3.94 -22.46 7.59
C LYS A 24 5.35 -22.69 8.11
N ASN A 25 6.35 -21.98 7.57
CA ASN A 25 7.77 -22.30 7.81
C ASN A 25 8.47 -21.37 8.81
N TYR A 26 7.85 -20.25 9.19
CA TYR A 26 8.40 -19.28 10.12
C TYR A 26 7.40 -18.91 11.21
N ARG A 27 7.90 -18.36 12.33
CA ARG A 27 7.07 -17.87 13.44
C ARG A 27 6.50 -16.49 13.09
N VAL A 28 5.53 -16.46 12.18
CA VAL A 28 4.83 -15.25 11.75
C VAL A 28 3.66 -14.97 12.69
N ASP A 29 3.55 -13.74 13.17
CA ASP A 29 2.32 -13.26 13.79
C ASP A 29 1.30 -12.93 12.68
N LYS A 30 0.33 -13.81 12.51
CA LYS A 30 -0.69 -13.70 11.46
C LYS A 30 -1.60 -12.49 11.63
N ASP A 31 -1.67 -11.92 12.83
CA ASP A 31 -2.45 -10.71 13.11
C ASP A 31 -1.67 -9.44 12.72
N ARG A 32 -0.37 -9.55 12.38
CA ARG A 32 0.52 -8.43 12.03
C ARG A 32 1.31 -8.69 10.75
N VAL A 33 0.60 -9.06 9.69
CA VAL A 33 1.16 -9.17 8.33
C VAL A 33 0.97 -7.84 7.61
N TYR A 34 2.06 -7.20 7.22
CA TYR A 34 2.04 -5.92 6.49
C TYR A 34 2.49 -6.12 5.03
N PHE A 35 1.88 -5.39 4.10
CA PHE A 35 2.20 -5.52 2.69
C PHE A 35 2.68 -4.19 2.11
N THR A 36 3.78 -4.22 1.35
CA THR A 36 4.30 -3.04 0.68
C THR A 36 5.03 -3.39 -0.61
N GLY A 37 5.04 -2.44 -1.55
CA GLY A 37 5.78 -2.54 -2.79
C GLY A 37 5.87 -1.20 -3.52
N LEU A 38 6.82 -1.14 -4.46
CA LEU A 38 7.13 0.03 -5.26
C LEU A 38 6.85 -0.22 -6.75
N SER A 39 6.45 0.79 -7.51
CA SER A 39 6.22 0.71 -8.95
C SER A 39 5.24 -0.42 -9.31
N ALA A 40 5.66 -1.40 -10.12
CA ALA A 40 4.89 -2.61 -10.38
C ALA A 40 4.52 -3.39 -9.10
N GLY A 41 5.39 -3.41 -8.09
CA GLY A 41 5.09 -3.93 -6.75
C GLY A 41 4.07 -3.08 -5.98
N GLY A 42 3.99 -1.78 -6.25
CA GLY A 42 2.94 -0.90 -5.74
C GLY A 42 1.59 -1.24 -6.34
N ILE A 43 1.54 -1.51 -7.66
CA ILE A 43 0.35 -2.04 -8.35
C ILE A 43 -0.03 -3.43 -7.78
N GLY A 44 0.96 -4.30 -7.59
CA GLY A 44 0.78 -5.61 -6.97
C GLY A 44 0.25 -5.54 -5.53
N THR A 45 0.70 -4.55 -4.75
CA THR A 45 0.20 -4.29 -3.39
C THR A 45 -1.28 -3.95 -3.41
N TRP A 46 -1.71 -3.04 -4.29
CA TRP A 46 -3.12 -2.71 -4.49
C TRP A 46 -3.94 -3.94 -4.89
N GLY A 47 -3.47 -4.71 -5.87
CA GLY A 47 -4.17 -5.91 -6.35
C GLY A 47 -4.29 -7.00 -5.28
N PHE A 48 -3.19 -7.34 -4.62
CA PHE A 48 -3.14 -8.37 -3.58
C PHE A 48 -4.03 -8.02 -2.39
N CYS A 49 -3.87 -6.83 -1.82
CA CYS A 49 -4.62 -6.43 -0.63
C CYS A 49 -6.12 -6.27 -0.92
N THR A 50 -6.50 -5.89 -2.14
CA THR A 50 -7.91 -5.84 -2.54
C THR A 50 -8.53 -7.23 -2.69
N LYS A 51 -7.74 -8.21 -3.16
CA LYS A 51 -8.20 -9.60 -3.35
C LYS A 51 -8.22 -10.40 -2.05
N TYR A 52 -7.27 -10.14 -1.15
CA TYR A 52 -7.09 -10.85 0.12
C TYR A 52 -6.98 -9.89 1.31
N PRO A 53 -7.98 -9.00 1.54
CA PRO A 53 -7.92 -8.00 2.61
C PRO A 53 -7.78 -8.63 4.01
N GLU A 54 -8.32 -9.83 4.23
CA GLU A 54 -8.25 -10.59 5.48
C GLU A 54 -6.84 -11.12 5.82
N ARG A 55 -5.92 -11.07 4.85
CA ARG A 55 -4.54 -11.55 5.00
C ARG A 55 -3.60 -10.47 5.52
N VAL A 56 -4.00 -9.21 5.53
CA VAL A 56 -3.11 -8.07 5.85
C VAL A 56 -3.68 -7.21 6.97
N ALA A 57 -2.77 -6.71 7.82
CA ALA A 57 -3.08 -5.78 8.90
C ALA A 57 -3.01 -4.31 8.45
N ALA A 58 -2.19 -4.00 7.45
CA ALA A 58 -2.08 -2.69 6.81
C ALA A 58 -1.26 -2.80 5.51
N MET A 59 -1.42 -1.82 4.61
CA MET A 59 -0.66 -1.74 3.36
C MET A 59 -0.05 -0.36 3.08
N VAL A 60 1.13 -0.38 2.45
CA VAL A 60 1.79 0.81 1.89
C VAL A 60 2.14 0.58 0.42
N ALA A 61 1.55 1.35 -0.49
CA ALA A 61 1.83 1.27 -1.93
C ALA A 61 2.58 2.52 -2.41
N ILE A 62 3.70 2.35 -3.11
CA ILE A 62 4.55 3.47 -3.54
C ILE A 62 4.71 3.48 -5.05
N ALA A 63 4.56 4.64 -5.70
CA ALA A 63 4.67 4.80 -7.16
C ALA A 63 3.81 3.79 -7.96
N GLY A 64 2.70 3.34 -7.38
CA GLY A 64 1.80 2.33 -7.96
C GLY A 64 0.48 2.92 -8.45
N SER A 65 -0.37 2.06 -8.97
CA SER A 65 -1.74 2.41 -9.37
C SER A 65 -2.73 1.38 -8.84
N GLY A 66 -3.72 1.85 -8.08
CA GLY A 66 -4.92 1.10 -7.72
C GLY A 66 -6.14 1.56 -8.52
N GLU A 67 -5.92 2.43 -9.52
CA GLU A 67 -6.99 2.92 -10.38
C GLU A 67 -7.54 1.78 -11.25
N GLY A 68 -8.87 1.73 -11.38
CA GLY A 68 -9.54 0.68 -12.14
C GLY A 68 -9.69 -0.66 -11.40
N LEU A 69 -9.29 -0.77 -10.13
CA LEU A 69 -9.66 -1.92 -9.30
C LEU A 69 -11.18 -2.11 -9.31
N LYS A 70 -11.64 -3.36 -9.52
CA LYS A 70 -13.08 -3.68 -9.61
C LYS A 70 -13.81 -3.47 -8.28
N ASN A 71 -13.16 -3.79 -7.16
CA ASN A 71 -13.77 -3.80 -5.82
C ASN A 71 -12.90 -3.07 -4.78
N PRO A 72 -12.61 -1.76 -4.94
CA PRO A 72 -11.72 -1.03 -4.03
C PRO A 72 -12.23 -1.03 -2.58
N CYS A 73 -13.55 -1.13 -2.38
CA CYS A 73 -14.17 -1.15 -1.05
C CYS A 73 -13.86 -2.40 -0.21
N ASN A 74 -13.26 -3.44 -0.81
CA ASN A 74 -12.72 -4.56 -0.04
C ASN A 74 -11.62 -4.11 0.94
N LEU A 75 -11.00 -2.96 0.70
CA LEU A 75 -9.98 -2.38 1.56
C LEU A 75 -10.56 -1.50 2.68
N SER A 76 -11.89 -1.39 2.85
CA SER A 76 -12.46 -0.49 3.86
C SER A 76 -12.04 -0.83 5.31
N ASP A 77 -11.70 -2.08 5.60
CA ASP A 77 -11.20 -2.50 6.92
C ASP A 77 -9.67 -2.59 7.01
N VAL A 78 -8.96 -2.25 5.93
CA VAL A 78 -7.50 -2.29 5.86
C VAL A 78 -6.97 -0.85 5.93
N PRO A 79 -6.11 -0.53 6.91
CA PRO A 79 -5.33 0.71 6.89
C PRO A 79 -4.50 0.79 5.60
N VAL A 80 -4.77 1.81 4.78
CA VAL A 80 -4.07 2.06 3.51
C VAL A 80 -3.30 3.37 3.57
N TRP A 81 -2.04 3.36 3.14
CA TRP A 81 -1.25 4.56 2.89
C TRP A 81 -0.51 4.49 1.56
N ALA A 82 -0.86 5.36 0.62
CA ALA A 82 -0.19 5.45 -0.67
C ALA A 82 0.82 6.61 -0.72
N PHE A 83 1.90 6.42 -1.49
CA PHE A 83 2.93 7.43 -1.74
C PHE A 83 3.18 7.57 -3.25
N HIS A 84 3.37 8.80 -3.71
CA HIS A 84 3.71 9.06 -5.11
C HIS A 84 4.51 10.37 -5.28
N GLY A 85 5.29 10.47 -6.35
CA GLY A 85 5.84 11.75 -6.82
C GLY A 85 4.90 12.41 -7.83
N ASP A 86 4.68 13.72 -7.75
CA ASP A 86 3.76 14.40 -8.70
C ASP A 86 4.35 14.60 -10.11
N ALA A 87 5.66 14.41 -10.27
CA ALA A 87 6.37 14.47 -11.54
C ALA A 87 6.71 13.07 -12.08
N ASP A 88 6.04 12.02 -11.59
CA ASP A 88 6.21 10.65 -12.09
C ASP A 88 5.71 10.52 -13.54
N GLY A 89 6.65 10.35 -14.47
CA GLY A 89 6.39 10.14 -15.89
C GLY A 89 6.28 8.67 -16.30
N THR A 90 6.43 7.72 -15.37
CA THR A 90 6.38 6.26 -15.64
C THR A 90 5.04 5.67 -15.20
N VAL A 91 4.63 5.94 -13.96
CA VAL A 91 3.30 5.59 -13.46
C VAL A 91 2.62 6.91 -13.09
N SER A 92 1.47 7.19 -13.67
CA SER A 92 0.78 8.45 -13.39
C SER A 92 0.40 8.55 -11.90
N PRO A 93 0.68 9.67 -11.22
CA PRO A 93 0.29 9.87 -9.82
C PRO A 93 -1.23 9.81 -9.62
N TYR A 94 -2.01 10.06 -10.68
CA TYR A 94 -3.46 9.89 -10.67
C TYR A 94 -3.88 8.44 -10.36
N GLY A 95 -3.04 7.45 -10.67
CA GLY A 95 -3.27 6.05 -10.30
C GLY A 95 -3.35 5.84 -8.79
N SER A 96 -2.61 6.62 -8.00
CA SER A 96 -2.69 6.61 -6.53
C SER A 96 -3.76 7.58 -6.01
N ILE A 97 -3.85 8.78 -6.59
CA ILE A 97 -4.85 9.80 -6.20
C ILE A 97 -6.26 9.26 -6.36
N ASN A 98 -6.60 8.70 -7.52
CA ASN A 98 -7.93 8.19 -7.82
C ASN A 98 -8.25 6.95 -7.00
N ALA A 99 -7.28 6.05 -6.77
CA ALA A 99 -7.46 4.87 -5.93
C ALA A 99 -7.84 5.25 -4.48
N VAL A 100 -7.08 6.14 -3.85
CA VAL A 100 -7.36 6.62 -2.48
C VAL A 100 -8.67 7.38 -2.41
N ASN A 101 -8.95 8.25 -3.39
CA ASN A 101 -10.22 8.97 -3.47
C ASN A 101 -11.42 8.03 -3.61
N ASN A 102 -11.31 6.98 -4.42
CA ASN A 102 -12.37 6.00 -4.62
C ASN A 102 -12.59 5.15 -3.37
N LEU A 103 -11.52 4.68 -2.72
CA LEU A 103 -11.61 3.96 -1.45
C LEU A 103 -12.28 4.83 -0.37
N ASN A 104 -11.89 6.09 -0.23
CA ASN A 104 -12.49 7.01 0.74
C ASN A 104 -13.97 7.37 0.47
N LYS A 105 -14.51 7.00 -0.71
CA LYS A 105 -15.94 7.14 -1.06
C LYS A 105 -16.76 5.87 -0.81
N CYS A 106 -16.12 4.76 -0.43
CA CYS A 106 -16.81 3.50 -0.17
C CYS A 106 -17.81 3.59 1.00
N THR A 107 -18.77 2.66 0.99
CA THR A 107 -19.72 2.44 2.09
C THR A 107 -19.64 0.96 2.51
N PRO A 108 -19.27 0.63 3.76
CA PRO A 108 -18.83 1.56 4.81
C PRO A 108 -17.55 2.31 4.42
N LYS A 109 -17.39 3.51 5.00
CA LYS A 109 -16.18 4.31 4.82
C LYS A 109 -14.98 3.57 5.42
N PRO A 110 -13.78 3.72 4.83
CA PRO A 110 -12.58 3.11 5.39
C PRO A 110 -12.30 3.64 6.80
N ASP A 111 -11.98 2.74 7.72
CA ASP A 111 -11.60 3.05 9.11
C ASP A 111 -10.32 2.30 9.51
N PRO A 112 -9.15 2.99 9.52
CA PRO A 112 -8.97 4.44 9.36
C PRO A 112 -9.16 4.91 7.91
N LYS A 113 -9.38 6.22 7.73
CA LYS A 113 -9.40 6.86 6.41
C LYS A 113 -8.10 6.55 5.66
N ALA A 114 -8.19 6.17 4.39
CA ALA A 114 -7.03 5.88 3.57
C ALA A 114 -6.21 7.17 3.35
N LYS A 115 -4.89 7.05 3.58
CA LYS A 115 -3.91 8.14 3.46
C LYS A 115 -3.28 8.18 2.07
N LEU A 116 -2.94 9.38 1.62
CA LEU A 116 -2.12 9.62 0.43
C LEU A 116 -1.09 10.69 0.74
N THR A 117 0.18 10.42 0.43
CA THR A 117 1.27 11.39 0.48
C THR A 117 1.82 11.61 -0.92
N ILE A 118 1.92 12.88 -1.34
CA ILE A 118 2.47 13.26 -2.64
C ILE A 118 3.73 14.09 -2.44
N TYR A 119 4.82 13.75 -3.13
CA TYR A 119 6.06 14.50 -3.10
C TYR A 119 6.18 15.45 -4.30
N PRO A 120 6.27 16.78 -4.08
CA PRO A 120 6.41 17.76 -5.14
C PRO A 120 7.72 17.66 -5.91
N GLY A 121 7.67 17.71 -7.24
CA GLY A 121 8.81 17.66 -8.15
C GLY A 121 9.52 16.30 -8.20
N VAL A 122 8.96 15.27 -7.58
CA VAL A 122 9.58 13.94 -7.52
C VAL A 122 9.08 13.08 -8.67
N GLY A 123 10.02 12.48 -9.39
CA GLY A 123 9.73 11.51 -10.45
C GLY A 123 9.37 10.12 -9.91
N HIS A 124 9.61 9.10 -10.73
CA HIS A 124 9.18 7.73 -10.43
C HIS A 124 9.72 7.17 -9.11
N ASN A 125 10.99 7.45 -8.80
CA ASN A 125 11.60 7.05 -7.54
C ASN A 125 11.12 7.91 -6.36
N SER A 126 9.93 7.57 -5.86
CA SER A 126 9.37 8.07 -4.62
C SER A 126 9.55 7.10 -3.45
N TRP A 127 10.15 5.93 -3.68
CA TRP A 127 10.30 4.87 -2.68
C TRP A 127 11.53 5.01 -1.80
N ASP A 128 12.69 5.47 -2.30
CA ASP A 128 13.89 5.59 -1.47
C ASP A 128 13.60 6.47 -0.25
N ARG A 129 13.08 7.68 -0.52
CA ARG A 129 12.68 8.65 0.50
C ARG A 129 11.55 8.20 1.43
N THR A 130 10.74 7.25 0.98
CA THR A 130 9.63 6.71 1.77
C THR A 130 10.11 5.59 2.69
N TYR A 131 10.93 4.67 2.17
CA TYR A 131 11.49 3.57 2.94
C TYR A 131 12.55 4.04 3.94
N ASP A 132 13.43 4.96 3.56
CA ASP A 132 14.48 5.47 4.45
C ASP A 132 13.99 6.61 5.37
N GLY A 133 12.76 7.11 5.17
CA GLY A 133 12.17 8.19 5.95
C GLY A 133 12.68 9.59 5.63
N SER A 134 13.63 9.76 4.70
CA SER A 134 14.19 11.05 4.31
C SER A 134 13.19 11.96 3.59
N GLY A 135 12.04 11.43 3.17
CA GLY A 135 10.91 12.16 2.60
C GLY A 135 10.03 12.85 3.63
N MET A 136 10.17 12.55 4.92
CA MET A 136 9.33 13.13 5.97
C MET A 136 9.45 14.67 5.99
N GLY A 137 8.30 15.35 6.02
CA GLY A 137 8.21 16.81 5.99
C GLY A 137 8.55 17.44 4.64
N LYS A 138 8.71 16.65 3.57
CA LYS A 138 8.99 17.13 2.19
C LYS A 138 7.81 16.91 1.24
N GLU A 139 6.71 16.37 1.73
CA GLU A 139 5.47 16.18 1.01
C GLU A 139 4.69 17.47 0.77
N SER A 140 3.75 17.41 -0.17
CA SER A 140 2.78 18.47 -0.42
C SER A 140 1.83 18.60 0.76
N LYS A 141 1.65 19.82 1.26
CA LYS A 141 0.70 20.15 2.34
C LYS A 141 -0.78 19.97 1.96
N SER A 142 -1.07 19.71 0.69
CA SER A 142 -2.41 19.40 0.19
C SER A 142 -2.83 17.94 0.45
N TYR A 143 -1.88 17.09 0.86
CA TYR A 143 -2.05 15.65 1.07
C TYR A 143 -1.70 15.26 2.50
N ASP A 144 -1.86 13.98 2.86
CA ASP A 144 -1.60 13.52 4.21
C ASP A 144 -0.11 13.57 4.54
N PRO A 145 0.25 14.03 5.76
CA PRO A 145 1.65 14.23 6.14
C PRO A 145 2.39 12.91 6.26
N PHE A 146 3.68 12.96 5.98
CA PHE A 146 4.65 11.91 6.28
C PHE A 146 5.47 12.34 7.49
N ASP A 147 4.92 12.06 8.67
CA ASP A 147 5.40 12.50 9.98
C ASP A 147 5.83 11.35 10.89
N ILE A 148 5.72 10.12 10.39
CA ILE A 148 6.09 8.88 11.06
C ILE A 148 6.61 7.90 10.00
N SER A 149 7.65 7.12 10.34
CA SER A 149 8.16 6.09 9.42
C SER A 149 7.05 5.11 9.04
N ILE A 150 7.09 4.57 7.82
CA ILE A 150 6.08 3.58 7.40
C ILE A 150 6.10 2.32 8.28
N TYR A 151 7.24 2.02 8.90
CA TYR A 151 7.41 0.87 9.78
C TYR A 151 6.74 1.09 11.13
N ASP A 152 6.95 2.25 11.76
CA ASP A 152 6.27 2.61 13.00
C ASP A 152 4.77 2.80 12.76
N TRP A 153 4.38 3.29 11.57
CA TRP A 153 3.00 3.32 11.15
C TRP A 153 2.38 1.94 11.05
N PHE A 154 3.05 0.98 10.39
CA PHE A 154 2.57 -0.40 10.34
C PHE A 154 2.35 -1.01 11.73
N LEU A 155 3.30 -0.79 12.65
CA LEU A 155 3.26 -1.38 13.99
C LEU A 155 2.12 -0.87 14.87
N GLN A 156 1.40 0.19 14.46
CA GLN A 156 0.16 0.63 15.11
C GLN A 156 -1.03 -0.29 14.81
N TYR A 157 -0.94 -1.13 13.79
CA TYR A 157 -2.06 -1.94 13.31
C TYR A 157 -1.85 -3.44 13.52
N SER A 158 -2.93 -4.09 13.91
CA SER A 158 -3.12 -5.53 13.81
C SER A 158 -4.47 -5.79 13.13
N LYS A 159 -4.64 -6.93 12.48
CA LYS A 159 -5.94 -7.32 11.91
C LYS A 159 -7.01 -7.23 12.99
N LYS A 160 -8.11 -6.55 12.69
CA LYS A 160 -9.29 -6.55 13.56
C LYS A 160 -9.73 -8.01 13.69
N LYS A 161 -9.66 -8.59 14.89
CA LYS A 161 -10.28 -9.90 15.15
C LYS A 161 -11.77 -9.70 14.90
N TYR A 162 -12.30 -10.29 13.83
CA TYR A 162 -13.74 -10.33 13.60
C TYR A 162 -14.40 -10.83 14.88
N ARG A 163 -15.20 -9.96 15.51
CA ARG A 163 -16.09 -10.31 16.63
C ARG A 163 -17.42 -10.78 16.07
#